data_AF-A0A452SGE2-F1
#
_entry.id   AF-A0A452SGE2-F1
#
_cell.length_a   1.000
_cell.length_b   1.000
_cell.length_c   1.000
_cell.angle_alpha   90.00
_cell.angle_beta   90.00
_cell.angle_gamma   90.00
#
_symmetry.space_group_name_H-M   'P 1'
#
loop_
_entity.id
_entity.type
_entity.pdbx_description
1 polymer ?
#
loop_
_entity_poly.entity_id
_entity_poly.type
_entity_poly.pdbx_seq_one_letter_code
_entity_poly.pdbx_strand_id
1 'polypeptide(L)'
;MLYNLQPDRSVTGGAWYSDQDFESEFVEVLNQQCFKFLQTKAETARESKQNPMIQRNSSFASSHEVWKYICELGISKVELSMEDIETILNTLIYDGKVEMTIIAAKEGTVGSVDGHMRLYRAVNPIIPPTGLVRAPCGLCPVFDDCHEGGEISPSNCIYMTEWLEF
;
A
#
# COMPACT_ATOMS: atom_id res chain seq x y z
N MET A 1 34.42 13.88 -0.54
CA MET A 1 33.34 14.39 -1.42
C MET A 1 33.53 15.89 -1.60
N LEU A 2 33.39 16.41 -2.82
CA LEU A 2 33.34 17.86 -3.06
C LEU A 2 32.07 18.43 -2.41
N TYR A 3 32.21 19.52 -1.66
CA TYR A 3 31.16 20.09 -0.80
C TYR A 3 29.84 20.44 -1.52
N ASN A 4 29.88 20.66 -2.84
CA ASN A 4 28.73 21.14 -3.63
C ASN A 4 28.02 20.05 -4.47
N LEU A 5 28.42 18.78 -4.39
CA LEU A 5 27.81 17.71 -5.17
C LEU A 5 26.88 16.88 -4.28
N GLN A 6 25.58 17.02 -4.52
CA GLN A 6 24.59 16.14 -3.94
C GLN A 6 24.64 14.80 -4.68
N PRO A 7 24.92 13.68 -4.00
CA PRO A 7 25.01 12.38 -4.64
C PRO A 7 23.66 11.98 -5.27
N ASP A 8 23.73 11.27 -6.38
CA ASP A 8 22.55 10.85 -7.14
C ASP A 8 21.64 9.95 -6.29
N ARG A 9 20.32 10.12 -6.42
CA ARG A 9 19.31 9.40 -5.64
C ARG A 9 19.39 7.89 -5.81
N SER A 10 19.81 7.43 -7.00
CA SER A 10 20.02 6.01 -7.28
C SER A 10 21.12 5.38 -6.40
N VAL A 11 22.03 6.20 -5.88
CA VAL A 11 23.14 5.77 -5.02
C VAL A 11 22.81 5.98 -3.53
N THR A 12 22.03 7.01 -3.18
CA THR A 12 21.70 7.32 -1.79
C THR A 12 20.42 6.64 -1.27
N GLY A 13 19.61 6.06 -2.17
CA GLY A 13 18.32 5.47 -1.80
C GLY A 13 17.19 6.48 -1.57
N GLY A 14 17.44 7.77 -1.79
CA GLY A 14 16.43 8.83 -1.72
C GLY A 14 15.96 9.14 -0.30
N ALA A 15 14.68 9.48 -0.16
CA ALA A 15 14.07 9.91 1.11
C ALA A 15 13.78 8.76 2.11
N TRP A 16 14.13 7.52 1.76
CA TRP A 16 13.79 6.32 2.55
C TRP A 16 14.92 5.82 3.44
N TYR A 17 16.11 6.44 3.34
CA TYR A 17 17.29 6.03 4.07
C TYR A 17 17.79 7.17 4.96
N SER A 18 18.07 6.85 6.22
CA SER A 18 18.80 7.70 7.15
C SER A 18 19.97 6.92 7.72
N ASP A 19 21.16 7.52 7.72
CA ASP A 19 22.40 6.93 8.23
C ASP A 19 22.73 5.53 7.68
N GLN A 20 22.38 5.27 6.41
CA GLN A 20 22.56 4.00 5.67
C GLN A 20 21.58 2.88 6.04
N ASP A 21 20.66 3.13 6.97
CA ASP A 21 19.56 2.23 7.31
C ASP A 21 18.27 2.64 6.59
N PHE A 22 17.50 1.63 6.17
CA PHE A 22 16.18 1.85 5.59
C PHE A 22 15.18 2.15 6.69
N GLU A 23 14.47 3.28 6.59
CA GLU A 23 13.46 3.69 7.56
C GLU A 23 12.13 2.95 7.31
N SER A 24 12.07 1.67 7.66
CA SER A 24 10.87 0.83 7.48
C SER A 24 9.65 1.37 8.23
N GLU A 25 9.82 1.82 9.46
CA GLU A 25 8.73 2.39 10.28
C GLU A 25 8.13 3.63 9.62
N PHE A 26 8.97 4.49 9.03
CA PHE A 26 8.52 5.69 8.34
C PHE A 26 7.70 5.36 7.09
N VAL A 27 8.19 4.42 6.27
CA VAL A 27 7.50 3.94 5.07
C VAL A 27 6.15 3.29 5.43
N GLU A 28 6.10 2.52 6.52
CA GLU A 28 4.86 1.91 6.99
C GLU A 28 3.83 2.97 7.40
N VAL A 29 4.24 3.99 8.16
CA VAL A 29 3.36 5.10 8.54
C VAL A 29 2.83 5.82 7.30
N LEU A 30 3.69 6.14 6.32
CA LEU A 30 3.26 6.79 5.08
C LEU A 30 2.29 5.91 4.27
N ASN A 31 2.55 4.61 4.17
CA ASN A 31 1.67 3.66 3.49
C ASN A 31 0.26 3.70 4.13
N GLN A 32 0.18 3.64 5.46
CA GLN A 32 -1.09 3.72 6.19
C GLN A 32 -1.81 5.05 5.99
N GLN A 33 -1.09 6.18 6.03
CA GLN A 33 -1.71 7.50 5.84
C GLN A 33 -2.20 7.75 4.41
N CYS A 34 -1.43 7.34 3.40
CA CYS A 34 -1.84 7.39 2.00
C CYS A 34 -3.12 6.56 1.78
N PHE A 35 -3.17 5.35 2.33
CA PHE A 35 -4.36 4.50 2.22
C PHE A 35 -5.57 5.12 2.91
N LYS A 36 -5.41 5.63 4.13
CA LYS A 36 -6.48 6.27 4.90
C LYS A 36 -7.09 7.47 4.17
N PHE A 37 -6.26 8.29 3.53
CA PHE A 37 -6.73 9.41 2.72
C PHE A 37 -7.61 8.93 1.55
N LEU A 38 -7.12 7.96 0.77
CA LEU A 38 -7.85 7.40 -0.37
C LEU A 38 -9.14 6.71 0.06
N GLN A 39 -9.14 6.01 1.19
CA GLN A 39 -10.30 5.37 1.76
C GLN A 39 -11.36 6.41 2.17
N THR A 40 -10.96 7.46 2.90
CA THR A 40 -11.86 8.54 3.32
C THR A 40 -12.49 9.23 2.11
N LYS A 41 -11.71 9.46 1.05
CA LYS A 41 -12.22 10.02 -0.20
C LYS A 41 -13.23 9.09 -0.91
N ALA A 42 -12.97 7.78 -0.91
CA ALA A 42 -13.90 6.81 -1.46
C ALA A 42 -15.19 6.69 -0.62
N GLU A 43 -15.10 6.82 0.71
CA GLU A 43 -16.24 6.80 1.64
C GLU A 43 -17.12 8.04 1.47
N THR A 44 -16.54 9.24 1.44
CA THR A 44 -17.28 10.47 1.15
C THR A 44 -17.98 10.44 -0.21
N ALA A 45 -17.32 9.89 -1.24
CA ALA A 45 -17.97 9.64 -2.53
C ALA A 45 -19.15 8.65 -2.41
N ARG A 46 -19.02 7.61 -1.59
CA ARG A 46 -20.08 6.64 -1.31
C ARG A 46 -21.28 7.29 -0.61
N GLU A 47 -21.03 8.14 0.38
CA GLU A 47 -22.04 8.85 1.17
C GLU A 47 -22.76 9.95 0.40
N SER A 48 -22.09 10.57 -0.57
CA SER A 48 -22.67 11.63 -1.41
C SER A 48 -23.94 11.18 -2.17
N LYS A 49 -24.13 9.85 -2.37
CA LYS A 49 -25.30 9.21 -2.99
C LYS A 49 -25.75 9.87 -4.32
N GLN A 50 -24.82 10.47 -5.04
CA GLN A 50 -25.04 11.03 -6.38
C GLN A 50 -25.12 9.92 -7.43
N ASN A 51 -25.26 10.31 -8.70
CA ASN A 51 -25.20 9.39 -9.83
C ASN A 51 -23.92 8.52 -9.77
N PRO A 52 -24.00 7.18 -9.99
CA PRO A 52 -22.85 6.27 -9.95
C PRO A 52 -21.65 6.70 -10.80
N MET A 53 -21.86 7.37 -11.94
CA MET A 53 -20.78 7.90 -12.76
C MET A 53 -20.00 9.02 -12.07
N ILE A 54 -20.70 9.94 -11.41
CA ILE A 54 -20.10 11.05 -10.68
C ILE A 54 -19.44 10.54 -9.40
N GLN A 55 -20.10 9.62 -8.69
CA GLN A 55 -19.54 8.93 -7.52
C GLN A 55 -18.25 8.18 -7.84
N ARG A 56 -18.18 7.50 -8.99
CA ARG A 56 -16.97 6.83 -9.43
C ARG A 56 -15.84 7.84 -9.62
N ASN A 57 -16.10 8.94 -10.31
CA ASN A 57 -15.10 9.97 -10.60
C ASN A 57 -14.65 10.70 -9.32
N SER A 58 -15.55 10.97 -8.37
CA SER A 58 -15.21 11.62 -7.10
C SER A 58 -14.42 10.73 -6.14
N SER A 59 -14.45 9.40 -6.34
CA SER A 59 -13.64 8.44 -5.57
C SER A 59 -12.15 8.49 -5.91
N PHE A 60 -11.76 9.12 -7.03
CA PHE A 60 -10.36 9.20 -7.45
C PHE A 60 -9.66 10.43 -6.85
N ALA A 61 -8.39 10.27 -6.48
CA ALA A 61 -7.46 11.35 -6.14
C ALA A 61 -6.28 11.36 -7.12
N SER A 62 -5.70 12.53 -7.40
CA SER A 62 -4.43 12.61 -8.15
C SER A 62 -3.23 12.36 -7.24
N SER A 63 -2.09 11.94 -7.81
CA SER A 63 -0.84 11.82 -7.04
C SER A 63 -0.45 13.15 -6.37
N HIS A 64 -0.68 14.27 -7.04
CA HIS A 64 -0.44 15.60 -6.48
C HIS A 64 -1.34 15.91 -5.25
N GLU A 65 -2.62 15.51 -5.29
CA GLU A 65 -3.54 15.71 -4.16
C GLU A 65 -3.11 14.90 -2.93
N VAL A 66 -2.73 13.64 -3.14
CA VAL A 66 -2.22 12.77 -2.07
C VAL A 66 -0.93 13.35 -1.50
N TRP A 67 0.02 13.73 -2.35
CA TRP A 67 1.29 14.34 -1.92
C TRP A 67 1.06 15.60 -1.09
N LYS A 68 0.20 16.51 -1.55
CA LYS A 68 -0.13 17.74 -0.82
C LYS A 68 -0.69 17.45 0.57
N TYR A 69 -1.62 16.51 0.67
CA TYR A 69 -2.20 16.09 1.95
C TYR A 69 -1.12 15.55 2.92
N ILE A 70 -0.22 14.69 2.43
CA ILE A 70 0.86 14.12 3.25
C ILE A 70 1.84 15.20 3.73
N CYS A 71 2.21 16.14 2.86
CA CYS A 71 3.08 17.27 3.23
C CYS A 71 2.40 18.18 4.27
N GLU A 72 1.10 18.44 4.15
CA GLU A 72 0.33 19.26 5.10
C GLU A 72 0.20 18.63 6.49
N LEU A 73 0.21 17.29 6.58
CA LEU A 73 0.21 16.59 7.88
C LEU A 73 1.51 16.78 8.66
N GLY A 74 2.62 17.17 8.01
CA GLY A 74 3.89 17.46 8.67
C GLY A 74 4.51 16.24 9.37
N ILE A 75 4.33 15.04 8.81
CA ILE A 75 4.80 13.77 9.40
C ILE A 75 6.33 13.69 9.37
N SER A 76 6.95 14.21 8.31
CA SER A 76 8.39 14.14 8.08
C SER A 76 9.07 15.49 8.23
N LYS A 77 10.29 15.49 8.77
CA LYS A 77 11.23 16.61 8.66
C LYS A 77 11.92 16.65 7.29
N VAL A 78 11.97 15.49 6.61
CA VAL A 78 12.54 15.34 5.27
C VAL A 78 11.53 15.81 4.23
N GLU A 79 12.02 16.53 3.23
CA GLU A 79 11.23 16.99 2.09
C GLU A 79 10.87 15.81 1.19
N LEU A 80 9.58 15.45 1.19
CA LEU A 80 9.03 14.41 0.33
C LEU A 80 8.69 15.00 -1.03
N SER A 81 9.18 14.37 -2.10
CA SER A 81 8.79 14.74 -3.46
C SER A 81 7.51 14.02 -3.92
N MET A 82 6.90 14.51 -5.00
CA MET A 82 5.75 13.84 -5.60
C MET A 82 6.10 12.42 -6.09
N GLU A 83 7.31 12.24 -6.62
CA GLU A 83 7.80 10.94 -7.10
C GLU A 83 7.92 9.93 -5.96
N ASP A 84 8.37 10.38 -4.78
CA ASP A 84 8.46 9.52 -3.58
C ASP A 84 7.07 8.99 -3.19
N ILE A 85 6.05 9.86 -3.19
CA ILE A 85 4.67 9.45 -2.90
C ILE A 85 4.13 8.48 -3.97
N GLU A 86 4.49 8.66 -5.24
CA GLU A 86 4.10 7.71 -6.28
C GLU A 86 4.70 6.32 -6.04
N THR A 87 5.93 6.22 -5.53
CA THR A 87 6.50 4.91 -5.14
C THR A 87 5.73 4.26 -3.99
N ILE A 88 5.31 5.04 -2.99
CA ILE A 88 4.45 4.54 -1.90
C ILE A 88 3.08 4.12 -2.43
N LEU A 89 2.48 4.89 -3.34
CA LEU A 89 1.20 4.51 -3.96
C LEU A 89 1.31 3.20 -4.75
N ASN A 90 2.47 2.90 -5.37
CA ASN A 90 2.70 1.60 -5.99
C ASN A 90 2.70 0.46 -4.97
N THR A 91 3.23 0.66 -3.76
CA THR A 91 3.15 -0.37 -2.71
C THR A 91 1.70 -0.69 -2.33
N LEU A 92 0.80 0.31 -2.32
CA LEU A 92 -0.62 0.09 -2.07
C LEU A 92 -1.35 -0.65 -3.20
N ILE A 93 -0.85 -0.54 -4.44
CA ILE A 93 -1.32 -1.35 -5.56
C ILE A 93 -0.90 -2.81 -5.35
N TYR A 94 0.36 -3.04 -4.94
CA TYR A 94 0.86 -4.39 -4.67
C TYR A 94 0.18 -5.06 -3.46
N ASP A 95 -0.23 -4.28 -2.46
CA ASP A 95 -1.08 -4.74 -1.36
C ASP A 95 -2.52 -5.12 -1.81
N GLY A 96 -2.91 -4.79 -3.06
CA GLY A 96 -4.27 -4.99 -3.56
C GLY A 96 -5.32 -4.04 -2.95
N LYS A 97 -4.88 -2.92 -2.36
CA LYS A 97 -5.74 -1.95 -1.66
C LYS A 97 -6.17 -0.77 -2.53
N VAL A 98 -5.43 -0.47 -3.59
CA VAL A 98 -5.62 0.72 -4.45
C VAL A 98 -5.55 0.34 -5.92
N GLU A 99 -6.38 0.98 -6.74
CA GLU A 99 -6.29 0.93 -8.20
C GLU A 99 -5.73 2.25 -8.75
N MET A 100 -4.99 2.16 -9.85
CA MET A 100 -4.48 3.31 -10.60
C MET A 100 -5.09 3.34 -11.99
N THR A 101 -5.49 4.52 -12.44
CA THR A 101 -5.88 4.80 -13.83
C THR A 101 -5.11 5.98 -14.37
N ILE A 102 -4.75 5.92 -15.66
CA ILE A 102 -4.04 6.99 -16.35
C ILE A 102 -5.03 7.66 -17.29
N ILE A 103 -5.14 8.98 -17.20
CA ILE A 103 -5.98 9.80 -18.08
C ILE A 103 -5.13 10.80 -18.85
N ALA A 104 -5.61 11.23 -20.01
CA ALA A 104 -5.02 12.36 -20.71
C ALA A 104 -5.22 13.63 -19.87
N ALA A 105 -4.12 14.29 -19.53
CA ALA A 105 -4.14 15.58 -18.87
C ALA A 105 -4.56 16.64 -19.89
N LYS A 106 -5.46 17.53 -19.46
CA LYS A 106 -5.66 18.78 -20.20
C LYS A 106 -4.45 19.66 -19.94
N GLU A 107 -4.02 20.39 -20.95
CA GLU A 107 -2.86 21.26 -20.88
C GLU A 107 -2.98 22.22 -19.67
N GLY A 108 -1.96 22.23 -18.80
CA GLY A 108 -1.91 23.07 -17.60
C GLY A 108 -2.44 22.45 -16.29
N THR A 109 -2.87 21.17 -16.27
CA THR A 109 -3.20 20.50 -15.00
C THR A 109 -1.95 20.12 -14.20
N VAL A 110 -1.87 20.56 -12.95
CA VAL A 110 -0.77 20.27 -12.00
C VAL A 110 -0.69 18.77 -11.71
N GLY A 111 0.51 18.19 -11.80
CA GLY A 111 0.75 16.75 -11.63
C GLY A 111 0.66 15.93 -12.92
N SER A 112 0.58 16.59 -14.08
CA SER A 112 0.68 15.95 -15.39
C SER A 112 2.14 15.65 -15.73
N VAL A 113 2.44 14.41 -16.14
CA VAL A 113 3.72 13.98 -16.71
C VAL A 113 3.48 13.63 -18.17
N ASP A 114 4.17 14.31 -19.10
CA ASP A 114 4.07 14.08 -20.55
C ASP A 114 2.63 14.10 -21.11
N GLY A 115 1.76 14.96 -20.58
CA GLY A 115 0.35 15.04 -20.98
C GLY A 115 -0.54 13.93 -20.40
N HIS A 116 -0.05 13.18 -19.41
CA HIS A 116 -0.79 12.15 -18.70
C HIS A 116 -0.90 12.46 -17.21
N MET A 117 -2.03 12.09 -16.60
CA MET A 117 -2.29 12.24 -15.17
C MET A 117 -2.63 10.89 -14.56
N ARG A 118 -2.03 10.59 -13.41
CA ARG A 118 -2.32 9.38 -12.62
C ARG A 118 -3.39 9.66 -11.58
N LEU A 119 -4.39 8.81 -11.55
CA LEU A 119 -5.49 8.84 -10.58
C LEU A 119 -5.54 7.54 -9.79
N TYR A 120 -5.72 7.65 -8.48
CA TYR A 120 -5.71 6.57 -7.52
C TYR A 120 -7.04 6.50 -6.78
N ARG A 121 -7.53 5.29 -6.49
CA ARG A 121 -8.72 5.08 -5.65
C ARG A 121 -8.53 3.86 -4.74
N ALA A 122 -9.06 3.94 -3.52
CA ALA A 122 -9.12 2.77 -2.65
C ALA A 122 -10.17 1.75 -3.16
N VAL A 123 -9.84 0.48 -3.03
CA VAL A 123 -10.70 -0.65 -3.38
C VAL A 123 -10.73 -1.69 -2.27
N ASN A 124 -11.80 -2.46 -2.25
CA ASN A 124 -11.92 -3.60 -1.35
C ASN A 124 -11.26 -4.83 -1.99
N PRO A 125 -10.76 -5.77 -1.17
CA PRO A 125 -10.31 -7.07 -1.70
C PRO A 125 -11.44 -7.76 -2.45
N ILE A 126 -11.09 -8.46 -3.52
CA ILE A 126 -12.05 -9.10 -4.43
C ILE A 126 -12.85 -10.20 -3.70
N ILE A 127 -12.17 -10.99 -2.87
CA ILE A 127 -12.75 -12.05 -2.06
C ILE A 127 -12.18 -12.02 -0.64
N PRO A 128 -12.94 -12.48 0.37
CA PRO A 128 -12.40 -12.73 1.70
C PRO A 128 -11.31 -13.82 1.69
N PRO A 129 -10.54 -13.95 2.78
CA PRO A 129 -9.59 -15.06 2.94
C PRO A 129 -10.27 -16.42 2.75
N THR A 130 -9.55 -17.34 2.09
CA THR A 130 -10.07 -18.66 1.71
C THR A 130 -10.21 -19.58 2.92
N GLY A 131 -10.89 -20.73 2.75
CA GLY A 131 -11.03 -21.73 3.81
C GLY A 131 -9.70 -22.37 4.21
N LEU A 132 -8.73 -22.45 3.31
CA LEU A 132 -7.45 -23.11 3.55
C LEU A 132 -6.64 -22.42 4.65
N VAL A 133 -6.58 -21.09 4.63
CA VAL A 133 -5.87 -20.29 5.65
C VAL A 133 -6.62 -20.23 7.00
N ARG A 134 -7.85 -20.75 7.07
CA ARG A 134 -8.59 -20.90 8.34
C ARG A 134 -8.24 -22.20 9.06
N ALA A 135 -7.68 -23.18 8.35
CA ALA A 135 -7.22 -24.43 8.93
C ALA A 135 -5.72 -24.34 9.23
N PRO A 136 -5.24 -24.90 10.36
CA PRO A 136 -3.81 -24.87 10.70
C PRO A 136 -2.94 -25.55 9.63
N CYS A 137 -3.50 -26.51 8.88
CA CYS A 137 -2.81 -27.18 7.77
C CYS A 137 -2.38 -26.21 6.67
N GLY A 138 -3.16 -25.15 6.39
CA GLY A 138 -2.87 -24.21 5.30
C GLY A 138 -1.68 -23.29 5.56
N LEU A 139 -1.20 -23.24 6.81
CA LEU A 139 -0.07 -22.42 7.26
C LEU A 139 1.02 -23.27 7.94
N CYS A 140 0.91 -24.60 7.87
CA CYS A 140 1.82 -25.51 8.56
C CYS A 140 3.21 -25.50 7.88
N PRO A 141 4.30 -25.17 8.59
CA PRO A 141 5.64 -25.12 8.01
C PRO A 141 6.24 -26.50 7.75
N VAL A 142 5.67 -27.55 8.36
CA VAL A 142 6.10 -28.97 8.26
C VAL A 142 5.01 -29.82 7.62
N PHE A 143 4.24 -29.23 6.69
CA PHE A 143 3.10 -29.88 6.05
C PHE A 143 3.49 -31.16 5.31
N ASP A 144 4.61 -31.13 4.56
CA ASP A 144 5.06 -32.23 3.70
C ASP A 144 5.50 -33.47 4.49
N ASP A 145 5.90 -33.30 5.75
CA ASP A 145 6.39 -34.36 6.63
C ASP A 145 5.26 -35.03 7.45
N CYS A 146 4.02 -34.54 7.35
CA CYS A 146 2.90 -35.00 8.17
C CYS A 146 2.17 -36.20 7.55
N HIS A 147 2.28 -37.39 8.17
CA HIS A 147 1.67 -38.64 7.68
C HIS A 147 1.12 -39.50 8.82
N GLU A 148 0.17 -40.37 8.51
CA GLU A 148 -0.40 -41.31 9.48
C GLU A 148 0.67 -42.29 9.99
N GLY A 149 0.83 -42.38 11.32
CA GLY A 149 1.81 -43.26 11.96
C GLY A 149 3.25 -42.75 11.95
N GLY A 150 3.51 -41.55 11.41
CA GLY A 150 4.80 -40.86 11.51
C GLY A 150 5.02 -40.17 12.85
N GLU A 151 6.23 -39.62 13.05
CA GLU A 151 6.54 -38.77 14.20
C GLU A 151 5.67 -37.50 14.19
N ILE A 152 5.53 -36.87 13.02
CA ILE A 152 4.62 -35.78 12.74
C ILE A 152 3.34 -36.38 12.15
N SER A 153 2.26 -36.39 12.93
CA SER A 153 0.97 -36.96 12.54
C SER A 153 -0.17 -36.01 12.92
N PRO A 154 -1.29 -36.00 12.18
CA PRO A 154 -2.46 -35.24 12.58
C PRO A 154 -3.00 -35.66 13.96
N SER A 155 -2.80 -36.92 14.36
CA SER A 155 -3.29 -37.44 15.66
C SER A 155 -2.52 -36.92 16.88
N ASN A 156 -1.29 -36.44 16.70
CA ASN A 156 -0.42 -35.91 17.78
C ASN A 156 0.06 -34.48 17.49
N CYS A 157 -0.62 -33.77 16.57
CA CYS A 157 -0.20 -32.46 16.09
C CYS A 157 -0.39 -31.36 17.15
N ILE A 158 0.71 -30.67 17.51
CA ILE A 158 0.70 -29.55 18.46
C ILE A 158 -0.11 -28.38 17.88
N TYR A 159 0.09 -28.03 16.61
CA TYR A 159 -0.61 -26.91 15.96
C TYR A 159 -2.14 -27.08 15.97
N MET A 160 -2.64 -28.31 15.76
CA MET A 160 -4.08 -28.57 15.85
C MET A 160 -4.58 -28.53 17.28
N THR A 161 -3.80 -29.04 18.24
CA THR A 161 -4.18 -29.08 19.65
C THR A 161 -4.32 -27.66 20.20
N GLU A 162 -3.30 -26.81 20.00
CA GLU A 162 -3.34 -25.39 20.36
C GLU A 162 -4.46 -24.65 19.65
N TRP A 163 -4.72 -24.99 18.38
CA TRP A 163 -5.78 -24.35 17.59
C TRP A 163 -7.20 -24.71 18.04
N LEU A 164 -7.40 -25.85 18.69
CA LEU A 164 -8.71 -26.28 19.20
C LEU A 164 -8.96 -25.88 20.66
N GLU A 165 -7.94 -25.41 21.38
CA GLU A 165 -8.01 -25.09 22.81
C GLU A 165 -8.53 -23.67 23.09
N PHE A 166 -8.50 -22.78 22.10
CA PHE A 166 -9.03 -21.41 22.19
C PHE A 166 -10.53 -21.30 21.86
#